data_AF-A0A2U0D5I1-F1
#
_entry.id   AF-A0A2U0D5I1-F1
#
_cell.length_a   1.000
_cell.length_b   1.000
_cell.length_c   1.000
_cell.angle_alpha   90.00
_cell.angle_beta   90.00
_cell.angle_gamma   90.00
#
_symmetry.space_group_name_H-M   'P 1'
#
loop_
_entity.id
_entity.type
_entity.pdbx_description
1 polymer ?
#
loop_
_entity_poly.entity_id
_entity_poly.type
_entity_poly.pdbx_seq_one_letter_code
_entity_poly.pdbx_strand_id
1 'polypeptide(L)'
;MADLLCQQFTAAFLDLMGSAGLSLYMDTLLKPCLFLLFSKGGCGLRDLQEMMDDTANEKRIALGKQSPYPVYRSFFENFSHKRYEATKMALYTRIQNLSNHWAVYHMLNGVPTVNFERAIDQGMVVLVNLSK
;
A
#
# COMPACT_ATOMS: atom_id res chain seq x y z
N MET A 1 -2.36 14.88 -5.87
CA MET A 1 -1.63 13.76 -6.53
C MET A 1 -1.55 12.53 -5.63
N ALA A 2 -1.03 12.64 -4.39
CA ALA A 2 -0.96 11.51 -3.45
C ALA A 2 -2.32 10.85 -3.15
N ASP A 3 -3.40 11.64 -2.99
CA ASP A 3 -4.74 11.10 -2.72
C ASP A 3 -5.28 10.23 -3.87
N LEU A 4 -5.15 10.70 -5.13
CA LEU A 4 -5.53 9.93 -6.32
C LEU A 4 -4.76 8.60 -6.40
N LEU A 5 -3.45 8.63 -6.12
CA LEU A 5 -2.62 7.43 -6.08
C LEU A 5 -3.06 6.48 -4.96
N CYS A 6 -3.41 6.99 -3.79
CA CYS A 6 -3.96 6.18 -2.69
C CYS A 6 -5.23 5.46 -3.12
N GLN A 7 -6.16 6.16 -3.78
CA GLN A 7 -7.41 5.58 -4.27
C GLN A 7 -7.15 4.48 -5.30
N GLN A 8 -6.29 4.73 -6.29
CA GLN A 8 -5.95 3.76 -7.33
C GLN A 8 -5.25 2.52 -6.77
N PHE A 9 -4.28 2.69 -5.86
CA PHE A 9 -3.61 1.56 -5.24
C PHE A 9 -4.53 0.80 -4.31
N THR A 10 -5.38 1.48 -3.53
CA THR A 10 -6.39 0.81 -2.70
C THR A 10 -7.31 -0.04 -3.57
N ALA A 11 -7.76 0.48 -4.72
CA ALA A 11 -8.56 -0.26 -5.70
C ALA A 11 -7.81 -1.46 -6.29
N ALA A 12 -6.55 -1.28 -6.69
CA ALA A 12 -5.73 -2.38 -7.19
C ALA A 12 -5.51 -3.48 -6.12
N PHE A 13 -5.29 -3.07 -4.86
CA PHE A 13 -5.21 -3.98 -3.73
C PHE A 13 -6.53 -4.72 -3.49
N LEU A 14 -7.67 -4.05 -3.65
CA LEU A 14 -9.00 -4.66 -3.55
C LEU A 14 -9.17 -5.76 -4.60
N ASP A 15 -8.82 -5.48 -5.85
CA ASP A 15 -8.92 -6.44 -6.95
C ASP A 15 -7.98 -7.63 -6.74
N LEU A 16 -6.75 -7.37 -6.30
CA LEU A 16 -5.75 -8.41 -6.02
C LEU A 16 -6.15 -9.34 -4.86
N MET A 17 -6.88 -8.84 -3.86
CA MET A 17 -7.29 -9.61 -2.68
C MET A 17 -8.52 -10.52 -2.91
N GLY A 18 -9.12 -10.51 -4.10
CA GLY A 18 -10.17 -11.45 -4.49
C GLY A 18 -11.56 -11.18 -3.88
N SER A 19 -12.45 -12.18 -4.01
CA SER A 19 -13.92 -12.07 -3.85
C SER A 19 -14.45 -11.63 -2.48
N ALA A 20 -13.62 -11.60 -1.44
CA ALA A 20 -14.03 -11.18 -0.10
C ALA A 20 -13.96 -9.65 0.13
N GLY A 21 -13.27 -8.91 -0.75
CA GLY A 21 -13.04 -7.47 -0.60
C GLY A 21 -12.35 -7.08 0.72
N LEU A 22 -12.04 -5.80 0.91
CA LEU A 22 -11.68 -5.27 2.23
C LEU A 22 -12.95 -4.88 2.98
N SER A 23 -12.99 -5.14 4.29
CA SER A 23 -14.04 -4.55 5.13
C SER A 23 -13.85 -3.03 5.22
N LEU A 24 -14.91 -2.29 5.57
CA LEU A 24 -14.83 -0.85 5.79
C LEU A 24 -13.72 -0.48 6.79
N TYR A 25 -13.54 -1.29 7.84
CA TYR A 25 -12.48 -1.08 8.83
C TYR A 25 -11.08 -1.22 8.24
N MET A 26 -10.87 -2.21 7.35
CA MET A 26 -9.60 -2.40 6.65
C MET A 26 -9.32 -1.25 5.68
N ASP A 27 -10.31 -0.85 4.88
CA ASP A 27 -10.19 0.28 3.95
C ASP A 27 -9.84 1.59 4.67
N THR A 28 -10.53 1.85 5.78
CA THR A 28 -10.31 3.03 6.63
C THR A 28 -8.90 3.05 7.24
N LEU A 29 -8.34 1.88 7.56
CA LEU A 29 -6.97 1.75 8.07
C LEU A 29 -5.92 1.88 6.97
N LEU A 30 -6.19 1.30 5.80
CA LEU A 30 -5.21 1.17 4.72
C LEU A 30 -4.94 2.52 4.03
N LYS A 31 -5.96 3.36 3.84
CA LYS A 31 -5.84 4.65 3.15
C LYS A 31 -4.81 5.60 3.80
N PRO A 32 -4.86 5.88 5.12
CA PRO A 32 -3.83 6.67 5.81
C PRO A 32 -2.42 6.08 5.71
N CYS A 33 -2.31 4.75 5.75
CA CYS A 33 -1.04 4.04 5.62
C CYS A 33 -0.41 4.24 4.25
N LEU A 34 -1.19 4.02 3.19
CA LEU A 34 -0.78 4.28 1.80
C LEU A 34 -0.39 5.74 1.60
N PHE A 35 -1.19 6.68 2.12
CA PHE A 35 -0.89 8.11 2.01
C PHE A 35 0.48 8.47 2.58
N LEU A 36 0.80 7.96 3.77
CA LEU A 36 2.08 8.19 4.41
C LEU A 36 3.24 7.62 3.59
N LEU A 37 3.07 6.39 3.09
CA LEU A 37 4.06 5.69 2.27
C LEU A 37 4.34 6.45 0.96
N PHE A 38 3.30 6.82 0.20
CA PHE A 38 3.46 7.60 -1.04
C PHE A 38 4.08 8.97 -0.81
N SER A 39 3.75 9.64 0.30
CA SER A 39 4.31 10.96 0.63
C SER A 39 5.82 10.92 0.90
N LYS A 40 6.38 9.73 1.14
CA LYS A 40 7.82 9.52 1.40
C LYS A 40 8.54 8.75 0.28
N GLY A 41 7.84 8.45 -0.83
CA GLY A 41 8.42 7.82 -2.02
C GLY A 41 8.68 6.32 -1.89
N GLY A 42 8.26 5.66 -0.81
CA GLY A 42 8.36 4.21 -0.64
C GLY A 42 6.98 3.60 -0.49
N CYS A 43 6.60 2.67 -1.37
CA CYS A 43 5.30 1.99 -1.28
C CYS A 43 5.36 0.57 -1.88
N GLY A 44 6.08 -0.34 -1.22
CA GLY A 44 6.04 -1.78 -1.52
C GLY A 44 5.07 -2.56 -0.64
N LEU A 45 4.83 -3.84 -0.99
CA LEU A 45 4.05 -4.77 -0.15
C LEU A 45 4.67 -4.91 1.24
N ARG A 46 6.01 -4.96 1.29
CA ARG A 46 6.77 -5.08 2.52
C ARG A 46 6.59 -3.87 3.44
N ASP A 47 6.58 -2.66 2.87
CA ASP A 47 6.38 -1.43 3.64
C ASP A 47 5.01 -1.41 4.34
N LEU A 48 3.97 -1.86 3.63
CA LEU A 48 2.63 -1.99 4.18
C LEU A 48 2.56 -3.08 5.25
N GLN A 49 3.21 -4.22 5.02
CA GLN A 49 3.23 -5.32 5.95
C GLN A 49 3.95 -4.94 7.26
N GLU A 50 5.11 -4.30 7.17
CA GLU A 50 5.84 -3.74 8.32
C GLU A 50 5.02 -2.67 9.05
N MET A 51 4.19 -1.91 8.32
CA MET A 51 3.30 -0.91 8.94
C MET A 51 2.17 -1.55 9.76
N MET A 52 1.70 -2.75 9.38
CA MET A 52 0.68 -3.49 10.14
C MET A 52 1.25 -4.18 11.39
N ASP A 53 2.57 -4.32 11.49
CA ASP A 53 3.25 -4.99 12.61
C ASP A 53 3.70 -3.98 13.67
N ASP A 54 3.06 -4.02 14.84
CA ASP A 54 3.37 -3.12 15.97
C ASP A 54 4.78 -3.33 16.56
N THR A 55 5.46 -4.42 16.22
CA THR A 55 6.87 -4.64 16.59
C THR A 55 7.86 -3.93 15.66
N ALA A 56 7.42 -3.53 14.46
CA ALA A 56 8.28 -2.97 13.40
C ALA A 56 7.88 -1.56 12.94
N ASN A 57 6.65 -1.12 13.21
CA ASN A 57 6.09 0.10 12.63
C ASN A 57 6.44 1.41 13.35
N GLU A 58 7.18 1.39 14.46
CA GLU A 58 7.42 2.55 15.34
C GLU A 58 7.87 3.79 14.56
N LYS A 59 8.90 3.64 13.71
CA LYS A 59 9.44 4.74 12.89
C LYS A 59 8.39 5.30 11.93
N ARG A 60 7.56 4.44 11.34
CA ARG A 60 6.53 4.84 10.38
C ARG A 60 5.37 5.55 11.09
N ILE A 61 4.97 5.08 12.27
CA ILE A 61 3.98 5.77 13.10
C ILE A 61 4.49 7.17 13.49
N ALA A 62 5.76 7.29 13.89
CA ALA A 62 6.36 8.58 14.21
C ALA A 62 6.30 9.57 13.03
N LEU A 63 6.54 9.08 11.80
CA LEU A 63 6.37 9.89 10.59
C LEU A 63 4.90 10.28 10.35
N GLY A 64 3.96 9.36 10.57
CA GLY A 64 2.52 9.64 10.46
C GLY A 64 2.04 10.72 11.42
N LYS A 65 2.55 10.71 12.66
CA LYS A 65 2.29 11.74 13.67
C LYS A 65 2.83 13.12 13.28
N GLN A 66 3.81 13.19 12.38
CA GLN A 66 4.37 14.43 11.85
C GLN A 66 3.70 14.91 10.56
N SER A 67 2.61 14.26 10.13
CA SER A 67 1.89 14.65 8.90
C SER A 67 1.47 16.13 8.95
N PRO A 68 1.56 16.88 7.83
CA PRO A 68 1.06 18.25 7.78
C PRO A 68 -0.47 18.31 7.91
N TYR A 69 -1.17 17.20 7.64
CA TYR A 69 -2.62 17.12 7.71
C TYR A 69 -3.09 16.62 9.09
N PRO A 70 -3.91 17.40 9.83
CA PRO A 70 -4.35 17.03 11.18
C PRO A 70 -5.06 15.67 11.25
N VAL A 71 -5.88 15.33 10.25
CA VAL A 71 -6.63 14.06 10.21
C VAL A 71 -5.71 12.84 10.26
N TYR A 72 -4.59 12.86 9.54
CA TYR A 72 -3.63 11.78 9.55
C TYR A 72 -2.82 11.76 10.85
N ARG A 73 -2.46 12.92 11.41
CA ARG A 73 -1.78 12.96 12.72
C ARG A 73 -2.60 12.28 13.80
N SER A 74 -3.87 12.70 13.96
CA SER A 74 -4.76 12.13 14.97
C SER A 74 -5.05 10.64 14.74
N PHE A 75 -5.10 10.20 13.48
CA PHE A 75 -5.17 8.77 13.17
C PHE A 75 -3.93 8.01 13.67
N PHE A 76 -2.73 8.47 13.35
CA PHE A 76 -1.49 7.81 13.73
C PHE A 76 -1.15 7.91 15.23
N GLU A 77 -1.69 8.90 15.94
CA GLU A 77 -1.69 8.94 17.41
C GLU A 77 -2.42 7.74 18.03
N ASN A 78 -3.51 7.29 17.39
CA ASN A 78 -4.36 6.21 17.87
C ASN A 78 -4.07 4.86 17.19
N PHE A 79 -3.12 4.80 16.25
CA PHE A 79 -2.89 3.62 15.43
C PHE A 79 -2.46 2.40 16.24
N SER A 80 -1.65 2.56 17.29
CA SER A 80 -1.21 1.48 18.19
C SER A 80 -2.28 1.00 19.17
N HIS A 81 -3.51 1.53 19.12
CA HIS A 81 -4.58 1.11 20.02
C HIS A 81 -5.02 -0.32 19.71
N LYS A 82 -5.20 -1.16 20.74
CA LYS A 82 -5.63 -2.57 20.64
C LYS A 82 -6.90 -2.83 19.81
N ARG A 83 -7.73 -1.80 19.59
CA ARG A 83 -8.97 -1.92 18.81
C ARG A 83 -8.70 -2.21 17.33
N TYR A 84 -7.50 -1.88 16.85
CA TYR A 84 -7.08 -2.11 15.48
C TYR A 84 -6.27 -3.39 15.31
N GLU A 85 -5.92 -4.09 16.39
CA GLU A 85 -5.05 -5.27 16.36
C GLU A 85 -5.57 -6.35 15.42
N ALA A 86 -6.85 -6.71 15.55
CA ALA A 86 -7.49 -7.71 14.68
C ALA A 86 -7.51 -7.27 13.20
N THR A 87 -7.74 -5.98 12.94
CA THR A 87 -7.77 -5.45 11.56
C THR A 87 -6.37 -5.38 10.95
N LYS A 88 -5.35 -4.99 11.73
CA LYS A 88 -3.95 -5.01 11.30
C LYS A 88 -3.49 -6.42 11.00
N MET A 89 -3.80 -7.38 11.87
CA MET A 89 -3.50 -8.80 11.64
C MET A 89 -4.15 -9.30 10.36
N ALA A 90 -5.43 -8.98 10.14
CA ALA A 90 -6.12 -9.41 8.93
C ALA A 90 -5.57 -8.74 7.65
N LEU A 91 -5.15 -7.47 7.71
CA LEU A 91 -4.44 -6.80 6.63
C LEU A 91 -3.07 -7.43 6.38
N TYR A 92 -2.30 -7.68 7.44
CA TYR A 92 -1.00 -8.34 7.38
C TYR A 92 -1.10 -9.70 6.69
N THR A 93 -2.03 -10.56 7.11
CA THR A 93 -2.22 -11.89 6.52
C THR A 93 -2.58 -11.81 5.04
N ARG A 94 -3.43 -10.87 4.65
CA ARG A 94 -3.80 -10.67 3.23
C ARG A 94 -2.63 -10.18 2.40
N ILE A 95 -1.85 -9.22 2.90
CA ILE A 95 -0.62 -8.74 2.25
C ILE A 95 0.39 -9.89 2.12
N GLN A 96 0.58 -10.70 3.17
CA GLN A 96 1.45 -11.88 3.11
C GLN A 96 0.99 -12.87 2.04
N ASN A 97 -0.32 -13.12 1.92
CA ASN A 97 -0.88 -13.99 0.89
C ASN A 97 -0.52 -13.47 -0.52
N LEU A 98 -0.70 -12.17 -0.77
CA LEU A 98 -0.28 -11.54 -2.03
C LEU A 98 1.24 -11.70 -2.27
N SER A 99 2.05 -11.48 -1.25
CA SER A 99 3.51 -11.63 -1.32
C SER A 99 3.94 -13.07 -1.61
N ASN A 100 3.14 -14.07 -1.25
CA ASN A 100 3.43 -15.48 -1.55
C ASN A 100 3.28 -15.81 -3.05
N HIS A 101 2.56 -14.99 -3.81
CA HIS A 101 2.45 -15.15 -5.25
C HIS A 101 3.63 -14.49 -5.97
N TRP A 102 4.51 -15.33 -6.55
CA TRP A 102 5.73 -14.89 -7.22
C TRP A 102 5.51 -13.72 -8.21
N ALA A 103 4.50 -13.81 -9.07
CA ALA A 103 4.20 -12.78 -10.06
C ALA A 103 3.83 -11.44 -9.41
N VAL A 104 3.03 -11.46 -8.35
CA VAL A 104 2.58 -10.25 -7.63
C VAL A 104 3.75 -9.63 -6.85
N TYR A 105 4.56 -10.46 -6.19
CA TYR A 105 5.74 -10.00 -5.47
C TYR A 105 6.71 -9.24 -6.39
N HIS A 106 7.02 -9.80 -7.56
CA HIS A 106 7.92 -9.15 -8.51
C HIS A 106 7.30 -7.94 -9.19
N MET A 107 5.98 -7.92 -9.41
CA MET A 107 5.30 -6.75 -9.98
C MET A 107 5.33 -5.55 -9.04
N LEU A 108 5.17 -5.76 -7.73
CA LEU A 108 5.04 -4.69 -6.75
C LEU A 108 6.35 -4.31 -6.04
N ASN A 109 7.35 -5.18 -6.01
CA ASN A 109 8.65 -4.91 -5.37
C ASN A 109 9.85 -5.07 -6.31
N GLY A 110 9.62 -5.50 -7.56
CA GLY A 110 10.69 -5.65 -8.55
C GLY A 110 11.14 -4.32 -9.14
N VAL A 111 12.35 -4.34 -9.71
CA VAL A 111 12.83 -3.21 -10.51
C VAL A 111 12.04 -3.22 -11.83
N PRO A 112 11.45 -2.09 -12.24
CA PRO A 112 10.78 -1.99 -13.54
C PRO A 112 11.74 -2.42 -14.65
N THR A 113 11.37 -3.44 -15.42
CA THR A 113 12.15 -3.87 -16.59
C THR A 113 12.00 -2.90 -17.76
N VAL A 114 10.95 -2.07 -17.73
CA VAL A 114 10.65 -1.02 -18.72
C VAL A 114 10.44 0.30 -17.99
N ASN A 115 11.17 1.35 -18.41
CA ASN A 115 10.92 2.70 -17.97
C ASN A 115 9.79 3.31 -18.81
N PHE A 116 8.56 3.24 -18.30
CA PHE A 116 7.37 3.72 -19.00
C PHE A 116 7.34 5.23 -19.20
N GLU A 117 7.86 6.01 -18.25
CA GLU A 117 7.92 7.48 -18.35
C GLU A 117 8.77 7.89 -19.56
N ARG A 118 9.99 7.33 -19.66
CA ARG A 118 10.84 7.50 -20.83
C ARG A 118 10.20 6.99 -22.11
N ALA A 119 9.45 5.88 -22.05
CA ALA A 119 8.78 5.31 -23.22
C ALA A 119 7.71 6.23 -23.78
N ILE A 120 6.91 6.84 -22.90
CA ILE A 120 5.88 7.80 -23.26
C ILE A 120 6.51 9.07 -23.83
N ASP A 121 7.55 9.61 -23.16
CA ASP A 121 8.25 10.82 -23.61
C ASP A 121 8.89 10.68 -24.99
N GLN A 122 9.32 9.46 -25.33
CA GLN A 122 9.91 9.13 -26.63
C GLN A 122 8.88 8.77 -27.70
N GLY A 123 7.58 8.80 -27.38
CA GLY A 123 6.50 8.43 -28.31
C GLY A 123 6.50 6.94 -28.67
N MET A 124 7.06 6.08 -27.81
CA MET A 124 7.12 4.64 -28.06
C MET A 124 5.75 3.99 -27.90
N VAL A 125 5.43 3.03 -28.78
CA VAL A 125 4.23 2.19 -28.67
C VAL A 125 4.56 0.98 -27.79
N VAL A 126 3.89 0.87 -26.63
CA VAL A 126 4.01 -0.31 -25.76
C VAL A 126 2.95 -1.33 -26.16
N LEU A 127 3.38 -2.47 -26.68
CA LEU A 127 2.52 -3.61 -26.95
C LEU A 127 2.55 -4.57 -25.75
N VAL A 128 1.49 -4.60 -24.96
CA VAL A 128 1.34 -5.52 -23.84
C VAL A 128 0.57 -6.74 -24.32
N ASN A 129 1.27 -7.86 -24.55
CA ASN A 129 0.61 -9.12 -24.82
C ASN A 129 0.26 -9.82 -23.49
N LEU A 130 -1.04 -9.84 -23.17
CA LEU A 130 -1.58 -10.51 -21.98
C LEU A 130 -2.12 -11.92 -22.28
N SER A 131 -1.95 -12.43 -23.50
CA SER A 131 -2.41 -13.77 -23.84
C SER A 131 -1.63 -14.82 -23.05
N LYS A 132 -2.33 -15.49 -22.15
CA LYS A 132 -2.07 -16.87 -21.77
C LYS A 132 -3.17 -17.74 -22.32
#